data_AF-A0A7S7RRP2-F1
#
_entry.id   AF-A0A7S7RRP2-F1
#
_cell.length_a   1.000
_cell.length_b   1.000
_cell.length_c   1.000
_cell.angle_alpha   90.00
_cell.angle_beta   90.00
_cell.angle_gamma   90.00
#
_symmetry.space_group_name_H-M   'P 1'
#
loop_
_entity.id
_entity.type
_entity.pdbx_description
1 polymer ?
#
loop_
_entity_poly.entity_id
_entity_poly.type
_entity_poly.pdbx_seq_one_letter_code
_entity_poly.pdbx_strand_id
1 'polypeptide(L)'
;MKSTPHNNKRKSSPKNKTIDAAPKNEVKEMFINWFRKNNNVGQIMSKQDVVKDILTKLDSKQNDALEKAMNELKHDGLIEVKEDGVTLVLTQKGSDFI
;
A
#
# COMPACT_ATOMS: atom_id res chain seq x y z
N MET A 1 9.76 42.30 14.11
CA MET A 1 10.38 41.44 13.08
C MET A 1 10.47 40.00 13.61
N LYS A 2 9.92 39.04 12.83
CA LYS A 2 10.24 37.60 12.64
C LYS A 2 10.94 36.85 13.81
N SER A 3 10.55 35.66 14.28
CA SER A 3 9.96 34.51 13.57
C SER A 3 9.54 33.40 14.56
N THR A 4 8.40 32.76 14.32
CA THR A 4 7.91 31.55 15.01
C THR A 4 8.70 30.31 14.56
N PRO A 5 9.11 29.38 15.46
CA PRO A 5 9.72 28.13 15.02
C PRO A 5 8.65 27.17 14.51
N HIS A 6 8.74 26.85 13.22
CA HIS A 6 7.89 25.90 12.51
C HIS A 6 8.24 24.48 12.98
N ASN A 7 7.40 23.88 13.84
CA ASN A 7 7.59 22.50 14.31
C ASN A 7 7.14 21.52 13.22
N ASN A 8 8.06 21.21 12.30
CA ASN A 8 7.85 20.22 11.26
C ASN A 8 7.96 18.80 11.87
N LYS A 9 6.92 18.34 12.58
CA LYS A 9 6.78 16.92 12.95
C LYS A 9 6.47 16.10 11.70
N ARG A 10 7.49 15.87 10.87
CA ARG A 10 7.48 14.75 9.92
C ARG A 10 7.42 13.48 10.76
N LYS A 11 6.25 12.86 10.87
CA LYS A 11 6.08 11.49 11.36
C LYS A 11 6.96 10.60 10.47
N SER A 12 8.17 10.30 10.91
CA SER A 12 8.99 9.25 10.34
C SER A 12 8.34 7.92 10.69
N SER A 13 7.90 7.18 9.66
CA SER A 13 7.42 5.80 9.82
C SER A 13 8.50 4.95 10.50
N PRO A 14 8.13 4.11 11.48
CA PRO A 14 9.10 3.40 12.31
C PRO A 14 9.84 2.34 11.49
N LYS A 15 11.16 2.51 11.41
CA LYS A 15 12.10 1.45 11.01
C LYS A 15 12.00 0.32 12.03
N ASN A 16 11.41 -0.82 11.68
CA ASN A 16 11.65 -2.06 12.43
C ASN A 16 11.75 -3.29 11.51
N LYS A 17 13.00 -3.75 11.39
CA LYS A 17 13.50 -5.11 11.17
C LYS A 17 12.50 -6.18 10.68
N THR A 18 12.65 -6.59 9.41
CA THR A 18 12.73 -8.01 9.01
C THR A 18 13.28 -8.06 7.59
N ILE A 19 14.47 -8.63 7.40
CA ILE A 19 15.18 -8.60 6.11
C ILE A 19 14.44 -9.46 5.07
N ASP A 20 13.67 -10.46 5.51
CA ASP A 20 12.76 -11.25 4.66
C ASP A 20 11.35 -10.66 4.49
N ALA A 21 10.90 -9.79 5.40
CA ALA A 21 9.61 -9.09 5.24
C ALA A 21 9.77 -7.77 4.45
N ALA A 22 10.99 -7.34 4.18
CA ALA A 22 11.26 -6.07 3.50
C ALA A 22 10.56 -5.98 2.13
N PRO A 23 10.63 -6.99 1.24
CA PRO A 23 9.93 -6.93 -0.04
C PRO A 23 8.40 -6.87 0.11
N LYS A 24 7.84 -7.66 1.03
CA LYS A 24 6.40 -7.73 1.26
C LYS A 24 5.86 -6.43 1.84
N ASN A 25 6.55 -5.90 2.84
CA ASN A 25 6.16 -4.65 3.49
C ASN A 25 6.31 -3.46 2.54
N GLU A 26 7.32 -3.47 1.68
CA GLU A 26 7.49 -2.46 0.63
C GLU A 26 6.31 -2.49 -0.34
N VAL A 27 5.91 -3.68 -0.83
CA VAL A 27 4.73 -3.81 -1.70
C VAL A 27 3.44 -3.36 -1.00
N LYS A 28 3.26 -3.72 0.27
CA LYS A 28 2.12 -3.22 1.07
C LYS A 28 2.09 -1.70 1.11
N GLU A 29 3.21 -1.07 1.42
CA GLU A 29 3.33 0.39 1.45
C GLU A 29 3.05 1.01 0.07
N MET A 30 3.40 0.34 -1.03
CA MET A 30 3.08 0.82 -2.37
C MET A 30 1.56 0.82 -2.64
N PHE A 31 0.84 -0.25 -2.28
CA PHE A 31 -0.62 -0.30 -2.38
C PHE A 31 -1.28 0.77 -1.52
N ILE A 32 -0.88 0.85 -0.25
CA ILE A 32 -1.37 1.83 0.72
C ILE A 32 -1.13 3.26 0.22
N ASN A 33 0.05 3.56 -0.33
CA ASN A 33 0.36 4.87 -0.89
C ASN A 33 -0.46 5.18 -2.15
N TRP A 34 -0.76 4.16 -2.98
CA TRP A 34 -1.63 4.35 -4.13
C TRP A 34 -3.06 4.68 -3.69
N PHE A 35 -3.60 3.94 -2.71
CA PHE A 35 -4.93 4.22 -2.17
C PHE A 35 -4.99 5.57 -1.43
N ARG A 36 -3.94 5.96 -0.69
CA ARG A 36 -3.85 7.30 -0.09
C ARG A 36 -3.90 8.43 -1.11
N LYS A 37 -3.29 8.24 -2.28
CA LYS A 37 -3.34 9.24 -3.36
C LYS A 37 -4.73 9.29 -4.00
N ASN A 38 -5.43 8.17 -4.01
CA ASN A 38 -6.75 7.99 -4.60
C ASN A 38 -7.82 7.78 -3.51
N ASN A 39 -7.74 8.53 -2.40
CA ASN A 39 -8.41 8.25 -1.12
C ASN A 39 -9.94 8.37 -1.19
N ASN A 40 -10.58 7.37 -1.78
CA ASN A 40 -12.01 7.21 -1.85
C ASN A 40 -12.38 5.79 -1.40
N VAL A 41 -13.37 5.69 -0.52
CA VAL A 41 -13.97 4.40 -0.16
C VAL A 41 -14.47 3.71 -1.43
N GLY A 42 -14.17 2.43 -1.59
CA GLY A 42 -14.54 1.68 -2.79
C GLY A 42 -13.66 1.98 -4.01
N GLN A 43 -12.56 2.72 -3.84
CA GLN A 43 -11.60 2.95 -4.92
C GLN A 43 -11.10 1.60 -5.45
N ILE A 44 -11.14 1.47 -6.78
CA ILE A 44 -10.70 0.27 -7.48
C ILE A 44 -9.31 0.53 -8.05
N MET A 45 -8.35 -0.32 -7.70
CA MET A 45 -7.07 -0.45 -8.36
C MET A 45 -7.17 -1.61 -9.34
N SER A 46 -7.29 -1.30 -10.63
CA SER A 46 -7.45 -2.31 -11.67
C SER A 46 -6.15 -3.08 -11.89
N LYS A 47 -6.23 -4.24 -12.56
CA LYS A 47 -5.03 -4.96 -13.02
C LYS A 47 -4.04 -4.07 -13.76
N GLN A 48 -4.50 -3.11 -14.56
CA GLN A 48 -3.63 -2.18 -15.29
C GLN A 48 -2.90 -1.22 -14.34
N ASP A 49 -3.59 -0.73 -13.31
CA ASP A 49 -2.99 0.13 -12.29
C ASP A 49 -1.99 -0.65 -11.44
N VAL A 50 -2.31 -1.89 -11.05
CA VAL A 50 -1.36 -2.78 -10.36
C VAL A 50 -0.12 -3.00 -11.20
N VAL A 51 -0.29 -3.28 -12.50
CA VAL A 51 0.86 -3.45 -13.39
C VAL A 51 1.67 -2.16 -13.46
N LYS A 52 1.03 -1.03 -13.72
CA LYS A 52 1.69 0.25 -14.00
C LYS A 52 2.30 0.90 -12.77
N ASP A 53 1.66 0.82 -11.60
CA ASP A 53 2.08 1.52 -10.39
C ASP A 53 2.85 0.63 -9.42
N ILE A 54 2.65 -0.69 -9.47
CA ILE A 54 3.26 -1.67 -8.57
C ILE A 54 4.26 -2.54 -9.32
N LEU A 55 3.84 -3.32 -10.32
CA LEU A 55 4.73 -4.27 -11.02
C LEU A 55 5.88 -3.58 -11.77
N THR A 56 5.69 -2.39 -12.34
CA THR A 56 6.79 -1.63 -12.98
C THR A 56 7.92 -1.25 -12.03
N LYS A 57 7.61 -1.18 -10.72
CA LYS A 57 8.55 -0.81 -9.67
C LYS A 57 9.03 -2.02 -8.86
N LEU A 58 8.43 -3.18 -9.09
CA LEU A 58 8.81 -4.45 -8.49
C LEU A 58 9.91 -5.12 -9.32
N ASP A 59 10.94 -5.61 -8.65
CA ASP A 59 11.90 -6.51 -9.28
C ASP A 59 11.31 -7.93 -9.34
N SER A 60 11.73 -8.72 -10.32
CA SER A 60 11.35 -10.12 -10.55
C SER A 60 11.38 -11.01 -9.29
N LYS A 61 12.23 -10.66 -8.32
CA LYS A 61 12.38 -11.35 -7.02
C LYS A 61 11.27 -11.08 -6.02
N GLN A 62 10.40 -10.12 -6.28
CA GLN A 62 9.37 -9.65 -5.35
C GLN A 62 7.94 -10.08 -5.77
N ASN A 63 7.80 -10.93 -6.80
CA ASN A 63 6.50 -11.50 -7.21
C ASN A 63 5.84 -12.28 -6.06
N ASP A 64 6.58 -13.13 -5.36
CA ASP A 64 6.06 -13.85 -4.19
C ASP A 64 5.67 -12.91 -3.04
N ALA A 65 6.31 -11.75 -2.97
CA ALA A 65 6.03 -10.74 -1.97
C ALA A 65 4.74 -9.97 -2.28
N LEU A 66 4.42 -9.78 -3.56
CA LEU A 66 3.17 -9.18 -4.02
C LEU A 66 1.96 -10.00 -3.60
N GLU A 67 1.97 -11.29 -3.88
CA GLU A 67 0.86 -12.18 -3.52
C GLU A 67 0.67 -12.22 -1.99
N LYS A 68 1.76 -12.35 -1.24
CA LYS A 68 1.72 -12.31 0.24
C LYS A 68 1.19 -10.98 0.77
N ALA A 69 1.59 -9.85 0.17
CA ALA A 69 1.12 -8.53 0.56
C ALA A 69 -0.40 -8.39 0.32
N MET A 70 -0.88 -8.79 -0.86
CA MET A 70 -2.31 -8.76 -1.21
C MET A 70 -3.12 -9.65 -0.27
N ASN A 71 -2.65 -10.87 -0.01
CA ASN A 71 -3.32 -11.81 0.88
C ASN A 71 -3.41 -11.28 2.31
N GLU A 72 -2.36 -10.65 2.84
CA GLU A 72 -2.42 -10.03 4.18
C GLU A 72 -3.36 -8.82 4.23
N LEU A 73 -3.31 -7.91 3.24
CA LEU A 73 -4.22 -6.77 3.19
C LEU A 73 -5.69 -7.21 3.07
N LYS A 74 -5.94 -8.30 2.34
CA LYS A 74 -7.25 -8.96 2.24
C LYS A 74 -7.66 -9.60 3.56
N HIS A 75 -6.76 -10.35 4.20
CA HIS A 75 -7.00 -10.99 5.49
C HIS A 75 -7.33 -9.97 6.59
N ASP A 76 -6.64 -8.84 6.59
CA ASP A 76 -6.89 -7.74 7.52
C ASP A 76 -8.18 -6.96 7.19
N GLY A 77 -8.82 -7.27 6.06
CA GLY A 77 -10.06 -6.63 5.59
C GLY A 77 -9.86 -5.19 5.12
N LEU A 78 -8.62 -4.79 4.83
CA LEU A 78 -8.29 -3.45 4.33
C LEU A 78 -8.63 -3.31 2.84
N ILE A 79 -8.51 -4.41 2.10
CA ILE A 79 -8.87 -4.47 0.68
C ILE A 79 -9.68 -5.73 0.38
N GLU A 80 -10.45 -5.68 -0.70
CA GLU A 80 -11.05 -6.85 -1.34
C GLU A 80 -10.32 -7.15 -2.64
N VAL A 81 -10.03 -8.42 -2.88
CA VAL A 81 -9.49 -8.89 -4.16
C VAL A 81 -10.65 -9.47 -4.98
N LYS A 82 -10.84 -8.99 -6.21
CA LYS A 82 -11.87 -9.50 -7.12
C LYS A 82 -11.49 -10.89 -7.68
N GLU A 83 -12.45 -11.54 -8.36
CA GLU A 83 -12.30 -12.89 -8.92
C GLU A 83 -11.14 -13.02 -9.93
N ASP A 84 -10.71 -11.90 -10.53
CA ASP A 84 -9.57 -11.86 -11.43
C ASP A 84 -8.21 -12.02 -10.71
N GLY A 85 -8.21 -12.03 -9.38
CA GLY A 85 -7.04 -12.25 -8.53
C GLY A 85 -6.04 -11.10 -8.50
N VAL A 86 -6.30 -9.99 -9.22
CA VAL A 86 -5.36 -8.86 -9.35
C VAL A 86 -6.03 -7.52 -9.07
N THR A 87 -7.33 -7.38 -9.35
CA THR A 87 -8.05 -6.14 -9.06
C THR A 87 -8.32 -6.02 -7.56
N LEU A 88 -7.94 -4.88 -6.99
CA LEU A 88 -8.03 -4.59 -5.57
C LEU A 88 -9.04 -3.48 -5.35
N VAL A 89 -9.90 -3.62 -4.35
CA VAL A 89 -10.88 -2.61 -3.98
C VAL A 89 -10.65 -2.20 -2.54
N LEU A 90 -10.55 -0.89 -2.29
CA LEU A 90 -10.41 -0.37 -0.95
C LEU A 90 -11.74 -0.51 -0.19
N THR A 91 -11.71 -1.18 0.96
CA THR A 91 -12.88 -1.30 1.82
C THR A 91 -13.06 -0.04 2.67
N GLN A 92 -14.22 0.12 3.31
CA GLN A 92 -14.42 1.17 4.30
C GLN A 92 -13.36 1.10 5.41
N LYS A 93 -13.10 -0.11 5.94
CA LYS A 93 -12.07 -0.35 6.96
C LYS A 93 -10.68 0.04 6.48
N GLY A 94 -10.36 -0.27 5.22
CA GLY A 94 -9.14 0.18 4.56
C GLY A 94 -9.05 1.69 4.56
N SER A 95 -10.06 2.38 4.03
CA SER A 95 -10.11 3.84 3.98
C SER A 95 -9.98 4.50 5.35
N ASP A 96 -10.57 3.91 6.40
CA ASP A 96 -10.48 4.43 7.77
C ASP A 96 -9.07 4.22 8.38
N PHE A 97 -8.31 3.27 7.86
CA PHE A 97 -6.96 2.94 8.32
C PHE A 97 -5.88 3.87 7.72
N ILE A 98 -6.08 4.40 6.51
CA ILE A 98 -5.04 5.13 5.74
C ILE A 98 -5.00 6.63 5.95
#